data_AF-F2BW32-F1
#
_entry.id   AF-F2BW32-F1
#
_cell.length_a   1.000
_cell.length_b   1.000
_cell.length_c   1.000
_cell.angle_alpha   90.00
_cell.angle_beta   90.00
_cell.angle_gamma   90.00
#
_symmetry.space_group_name_H-M   'P 1'
#
loop_
_entity.id
_entity.type
_entity.pdbx_description
1 polymer ?
#
loop_
_entity_poly.entity_id
_entity_poly.type
_entity_poly.pdbx_seq_one_letter_code
_entity_poly.pdbx_strand_id
1 'polypeptide(L)'
;MSDINKIKEERENRRNLFLNWKIEDDLPQTVHEYSLKRVDVQDDRKYYAFSYVNEKNGWEVKALFDEETMDFMIKADFRLFVITQIEMITGDFEKFKNIVKTMLPEFIYKEMIDRSKVSVLVKSTGFTKWDYSKAMPETIHNYKRVIEPSMPILGLNGSYIVAAYECRQNNSGILFFYNMYRNQYYGEMRAGGIPKIIHKYDATTLKEFEQKIIKNLKEDLHNLYLNPVSEE
;
A
#
# COMPACT_ATOMS: atom_id res chain seq x y z
N MET A 1 26.15 -30.42 -16.10
CA MET A 1 24.91 -29.97 -15.43
C MET A 1 24.27 -28.91 -16.30
N SER A 2 23.02 -29.09 -16.74
CA SER A 2 22.34 -28.14 -17.64
C SER A 2 22.12 -26.80 -16.92
N ASP A 3 22.07 -25.70 -17.67
CA ASP A 3 21.91 -24.36 -17.09
C ASP A 3 20.56 -24.19 -16.38
N ILE A 4 19.53 -24.93 -16.79
CA ILE A 4 18.24 -25.01 -16.11
C ILE A 4 18.38 -25.58 -14.68
N ASN A 5 19.23 -26.59 -14.49
CA ASN A 5 19.44 -27.19 -13.17
C ASN A 5 20.19 -26.25 -12.25
N LYS A 6 21.16 -25.47 -12.77
CA LYS A 6 21.88 -24.46 -11.99
C LYS A 6 20.95 -23.35 -11.49
N ILE A 7 20.05 -22.84 -12.35
CA ILE A 7 19.09 -21.79 -11.97
C ILE A 7 18.12 -22.30 -10.89
N LYS A 8 17.63 -23.54 -11.01
CA LYS A 8 16.76 -24.15 -9.99
C LYS A 8 17.47 -24.28 -8.64
N GLU A 9 18.70 -24.77 -8.64
CA GLU A 9 19.52 -24.88 -7.44
C GLU A 9 19.78 -23.51 -6.80
N GLU A 10 20.08 -22.49 -7.61
CA GLU A 10 20.29 -21.13 -7.10
C GLU A 10 19.02 -20.54 -6.45
N ARG A 11 17.85 -20.75 -7.07
CA ARG A 11 16.55 -20.34 -6.49
C ARG A 11 16.30 -21.00 -5.15
N GLU A 12 16.50 -22.31 -5.08
CA GLU A 12 16.32 -23.09 -3.86
C GLU A 12 17.30 -22.64 -2.77
N ASN A 13 18.57 -22.41 -3.11
CA ASN A 13 19.56 -21.90 -2.17
C ASN A 13 19.18 -20.54 -1.60
N ARG A 14 18.74 -19.58 -2.44
CA ARG A 14 18.30 -18.25 -1.98
C ARG A 14 17.04 -18.31 -1.13
N ARG A 15 16.07 -19.14 -1.53
CA ARG A 15 14.87 -19.40 -0.72
C ARG A 15 15.23 -19.97 0.65
N ASN A 16 16.15 -20.93 0.68
CA ASN A 16 16.64 -21.54 1.92
C ASN A 16 17.39 -20.55 2.82
N LEU A 17 18.18 -19.63 2.25
CA LEU A 17 18.79 -18.55 3.04
C LEU A 17 17.74 -17.70 3.75
N PHE A 18 16.67 -17.36 3.03
CA PHE A 18 15.61 -16.51 3.55
C PHE A 18 14.73 -17.20 4.60
N LEU A 19 14.39 -18.47 4.36
CA LEU A 19 13.72 -19.38 5.31
C LEU A 19 14.49 -19.54 6.63
N ASN A 20 15.81 -19.75 6.55
CA ASN A 20 16.65 -20.02 7.70
C ASN A 20 17.07 -18.74 8.46
N TRP A 21 16.63 -17.57 8.03
CA TRP A 21 16.91 -16.34 8.75
C TRP A 21 16.18 -16.32 10.09
N LYS A 22 16.94 -16.27 11.18
CA LYS A 22 16.42 -16.03 12.54
C LYS A 22 16.06 -14.55 12.72
N ILE A 23 14.97 -14.13 12.10
CA ILE A 23 14.52 -12.73 12.13
C ILE A 23 14.25 -12.24 13.55
N GLU A 24 13.89 -13.13 14.46
CA GLU A 24 13.53 -12.79 15.84
C GLU A 24 14.74 -12.31 16.66
N ASP A 25 15.94 -12.78 16.30
CA ASP A 25 17.21 -12.37 16.91
C ASP A 25 17.71 -11.04 16.32
N ASP A 26 17.23 -10.69 15.12
CA ASP A 26 17.83 -9.69 14.25
C ASP A 26 16.97 -8.42 14.06
N LEU A 27 15.65 -8.56 14.18
CA LEU A 27 14.68 -7.51 13.92
C LEU A 27 13.87 -7.19 15.19
N PRO A 28 13.43 -5.94 15.37
CA PRO A 28 12.60 -5.58 16.50
C PRO A 28 11.26 -6.33 16.44
N GLN A 29 10.85 -6.93 17.57
CA GLN A 29 9.56 -7.66 17.64
C GLN A 29 8.36 -6.75 17.38
N THR A 30 8.50 -5.45 17.64
CA THR A 30 7.48 -4.44 17.43
C THR A 30 8.09 -3.16 16.87
N VAL A 31 7.39 -2.54 15.93
CA VAL A 31 7.63 -1.15 15.50
C VAL A 31 6.33 -0.39 15.72
N HIS A 32 6.25 0.32 16.85
CA HIS A 32 5.02 0.95 17.33
C HIS A 32 3.83 -0.03 17.37
N GLU A 33 2.79 0.19 16.55
CA GLU A 33 1.59 -0.66 16.50
C GLU A 33 1.73 -1.89 15.60
N TYR A 34 2.86 -2.03 14.89
CA TYR A 34 3.12 -3.16 14.01
C TYR A 34 3.93 -4.23 14.74
N SER A 35 3.44 -5.47 14.70
CA SER A 35 4.10 -6.63 15.33
C SER A 35 4.71 -7.53 14.27
N LEU A 36 5.94 -7.99 14.51
CA LEU A 36 6.64 -8.94 13.66
C LEU A 36 5.96 -10.31 13.74
N LYS A 37 5.76 -10.93 12.58
CA LYS A 37 5.20 -12.27 12.43
C LYS A 37 5.99 -13.06 11.39
N ARG A 38 6.36 -14.28 11.75
CA ARG A 38 6.78 -15.29 10.78
C ARG A 38 5.56 -15.71 9.95
N VAL A 39 5.73 -15.79 8.63
CA VAL A 39 4.67 -16.14 7.67
C VAL A 39 5.01 -17.47 7.00
N ASP A 40 6.19 -17.56 6.40
CA ASP A 40 6.69 -18.73 5.68
C ASP A 40 5.71 -19.37 4.68
N VAL A 41 5.15 -18.56 3.78
CA VAL A 41 4.18 -19.00 2.75
C VAL A 41 4.76 -18.82 1.36
N GLN A 42 4.58 -19.83 0.50
CA GLN A 42 4.84 -19.73 -0.92
C GLN A 42 3.53 -19.52 -1.71
N ASP A 43 3.52 -18.48 -2.54
CA ASP A 43 2.46 -18.18 -3.51
C ASP A 43 3.09 -18.15 -4.91
N ASP A 44 2.85 -19.22 -5.68
CA ASP A 44 3.49 -19.47 -6.97
C ASP A 44 5.03 -19.35 -6.86
N ARG A 45 5.63 -18.39 -7.58
CA ARG A 45 7.07 -18.10 -7.59
C ARG A 45 7.55 -17.17 -6.48
N LYS A 46 6.64 -16.68 -5.63
CA LYS A 46 6.96 -15.72 -4.56
C LYS A 46 6.93 -16.42 -3.22
N TYR A 47 7.98 -16.21 -2.45
CA TYR A 47 8.11 -16.74 -1.12
C TYR A 47 8.08 -15.60 -0.10
N TYR A 48 7.11 -15.62 0.83
CA TYR A 48 6.92 -14.63 1.88
C TYR A 48 7.43 -15.18 3.21
N ALA A 49 8.52 -14.60 3.75
CA ALA A 49 9.12 -15.10 4.99
C ALA A 49 8.47 -14.51 6.25
N PHE A 50 8.28 -13.20 6.28
CA PHE A 50 7.76 -12.52 7.46
C PHE A 50 7.01 -11.25 7.11
N SER A 51 6.29 -10.74 8.10
CA SER A 51 5.58 -9.48 8.00
C SER A 51 5.50 -8.72 9.32
N TYR A 52 5.50 -7.41 9.24
CA TYR A 52 5.03 -6.53 10.30
C TYR A 52 3.55 -6.23 10.07
N VAL A 53 2.69 -6.60 11.02
CA VAL A 53 1.23 -6.50 10.86
C VAL A 53 0.66 -5.54 11.90
N ASN A 54 -0.23 -4.64 11.47
CA ASN A 54 -1.08 -3.86 12.35
C ASN A 54 -2.50 -4.45 12.34
N GLU A 55 -2.87 -5.11 13.43
CA GLU A 55 -4.18 -5.80 13.54
C GLU A 55 -5.38 -4.84 13.49
N LYS A 56 -5.20 -3.58 13.88
CA LYS A 56 -6.30 -2.61 13.94
C LYS A 56 -6.74 -2.22 12.53
N ASN A 57 -5.79 -1.81 11.68
CA ASN A 57 -6.07 -1.39 10.31
C ASN A 57 -5.95 -2.53 9.28
N GLY A 58 -5.36 -3.67 9.67
CA GLY A 58 -5.13 -4.82 8.80
C GLY A 58 -4.07 -4.59 7.72
N TRP A 59 -3.26 -3.53 7.84
CA TRP A 59 -2.15 -3.26 6.95
C TRP A 59 -0.91 -4.00 7.41
N GLU A 60 -0.02 -4.24 6.46
CA GLU A 60 1.16 -5.03 6.72
C GLU A 60 2.34 -4.63 5.83
N VAL A 61 3.54 -4.86 6.34
CA VAL A 61 4.78 -4.71 5.58
C VAL A 61 5.44 -6.08 5.50
N LYS A 62 5.52 -6.64 4.31
CA LYS A 62 5.92 -8.04 4.03
C LYS A 62 7.28 -8.09 3.37
N ALA A 63 8.09 -9.05 3.78
CA ALA A 63 9.33 -9.39 3.09
C ALA A 63 9.11 -10.63 2.22
N LEU A 64 9.53 -10.56 0.96
CA LEU A 64 9.42 -11.67 0.02
C LEU A 64 10.69 -11.87 -0.82
N PHE A 65 10.86 -13.09 -1.33
CA PHE A 65 11.79 -13.47 -2.38
C PHE A 65 11.00 -13.84 -3.63
N ASP A 66 11.38 -13.30 -4.79
CA ASP A 66 10.76 -13.62 -6.08
C ASP A 66 11.71 -14.47 -6.94
N GLU A 67 11.34 -15.72 -7.22
CA GLU A 67 12.17 -16.65 -7.98
C GLU A 67 12.39 -16.24 -9.45
N GLU A 68 11.51 -15.40 -10.02
CA GLU A 68 11.69 -14.93 -11.41
C GLU A 68 12.78 -13.87 -11.49
N THR A 69 12.74 -12.87 -10.62
CA THR A 69 13.71 -11.75 -10.63
C THR A 69 14.95 -12.05 -9.81
N MET A 70 14.90 -13.09 -8.97
CA MET A 70 15.95 -13.47 -8.03
C MET A 70 16.24 -12.40 -6.97
N ASP A 71 15.26 -11.55 -6.66
CA ASP A 71 15.39 -10.47 -5.68
C ASP A 71 14.63 -10.74 -4.39
N PHE A 72 15.23 -10.29 -3.28
CA PHE A 72 14.55 -10.05 -2.02
C PHE A 72 13.98 -8.63 -2.03
N MET A 73 12.77 -8.45 -1.51
CA MET A 73 12.09 -7.16 -1.51
C MET A 73 11.15 -6.98 -0.31
N ILE A 74 10.90 -5.71 0.01
CA ILE A 74 9.86 -5.30 0.97
C ILE A 74 8.66 -4.74 0.21
N LYS A 75 7.45 -5.13 0.64
CA LYS A 75 6.18 -4.59 0.15
C LYS A 75 5.33 -4.07 1.30
N ALA A 76 4.76 -2.88 1.15
CA ALA A 76 3.72 -2.35 2.02
C ALA A 76 2.35 -2.66 1.40
N ASP A 77 1.54 -3.42 2.12
CA ASP A 77 0.20 -3.84 1.72
C ASP A 77 -0.84 -3.06 2.55
N PHE A 78 -1.62 -2.25 1.84
CA PHE A 78 -2.68 -1.41 2.38
C PHE A 78 -4.07 -2.04 2.15
N ARG A 79 -4.11 -3.35 1.83
CA ARG A 79 -5.27 -4.16 1.45
C ARG A 79 -5.86 -3.80 0.08
N LEU A 80 -6.15 -2.52 -0.15
CA LEU A 80 -6.67 -2.02 -1.43
C LEU A 80 -5.60 -1.94 -2.53
N PHE A 81 -4.33 -1.79 -2.14
CA PHE A 81 -3.19 -1.70 -3.04
C PHE A 81 -1.90 -2.07 -2.31
N VAL A 82 -0.86 -2.37 -3.09
CA VAL A 82 0.46 -2.77 -2.59
C VAL A 82 1.52 -1.87 -3.23
N ILE A 83 2.45 -1.38 -2.41
CA ILE A 83 3.62 -0.60 -2.85
C ILE A 83 4.88 -1.45 -2.62
N THR A 84 5.73 -1.56 -3.63
CA THR A 84 7.06 -2.13 -3.47
C THR A 84 8.04 -1.06 -3.02
N GLN A 85 8.80 -1.30 -1.95
CA GLN A 85 9.84 -0.37 -1.52
C GLN A 85 11.11 -0.58 -2.35
N ILE A 86 11.32 0.31 -3.32
CA ILE A 86 12.38 0.18 -4.32
C ILE A 86 13.79 0.20 -3.73
N GLU A 87 14.01 0.97 -2.65
CA GLU A 87 15.31 1.06 -1.97
C GLU A 87 15.66 -0.21 -1.19
N MET A 88 14.70 -1.12 -1.01
CA MET A 88 14.88 -2.40 -0.30
C MET A 88 14.77 -3.62 -1.24
N ILE A 89 15.05 -3.43 -2.54
CA ILE A 89 15.14 -4.52 -3.52
C ILE A 89 16.61 -4.89 -3.75
N THR A 90 16.97 -6.15 -3.56
CA THR A 90 18.30 -6.66 -3.91
C THR A 90 18.35 -8.18 -4.04
N GLY A 91 19.16 -8.68 -4.96
CA GLY A 91 19.46 -10.12 -5.06
C GLY A 91 20.53 -10.64 -4.08
N ASP A 92 21.19 -9.77 -3.30
CA ASP A 92 22.17 -10.16 -2.29
C ASP A 92 21.51 -10.27 -0.91
N PHE A 93 21.52 -11.48 -0.33
CA PHE A 93 20.83 -11.75 0.93
C PHE A 93 21.46 -11.05 2.14
N GLU A 94 22.79 -10.99 2.23
CA GLU A 94 23.47 -10.32 3.35
C GLU A 94 23.22 -8.80 3.30
N LYS A 95 23.27 -8.24 2.09
CA LYS A 95 22.90 -6.84 1.86
C LYS A 95 21.43 -6.60 2.22
N PHE A 96 20.52 -7.51 1.83
CA PHE A 96 19.10 -7.42 2.16
C PHE A 96 18.89 -7.38 3.68
N LYS A 97 19.51 -8.30 4.44
CA LYS A 97 19.43 -8.29 5.91
C LYS A 97 19.88 -6.95 6.50
N ASN A 98 21.00 -6.42 6.04
CA ASN A 98 21.51 -5.14 6.53
C ASN A 98 20.57 -3.97 6.21
N ILE A 99 20.04 -3.91 4.98
CA ILE A 99 19.05 -2.90 4.57
C ILE A 99 17.80 -3.00 5.44
N VAL A 100 17.23 -4.20 5.59
CA VAL A 100 16.02 -4.42 6.40
C VAL A 100 16.25 -4.01 7.85
N LYS A 101 17.36 -4.43 8.47
CA LYS A 101 17.70 -4.04 9.85
C LYS A 101 17.78 -2.53 10.05
N THR A 102 18.36 -1.82 9.08
CA THR A 102 18.70 -0.40 9.22
C THR A 102 17.59 0.54 8.74
N MET A 103 16.81 0.14 7.74
CA MET A 103 15.84 1.00 7.07
C MET A 103 14.38 0.64 7.34
N LEU A 104 14.06 -0.65 7.56
CA LEU A 104 12.66 -1.09 7.65
C LEU A 104 11.89 -0.45 8.83
N PRO A 105 12.45 -0.33 10.05
CA PRO A 105 11.71 0.29 11.16
C PRO A 105 11.34 1.74 10.89
N GLU A 106 12.28 2.51 10.32
CA GLU A 106 12.05 3.91 9.97
C GLU A 106 11.07 4.06 8.80
N PHE A 107 11.13 3.16 7.83
CA PHE A 107 10.13 3.08 6.75
C PHE A 107 8.73 2.81 7.31
N ILE A 108 8.56 1.83 8.20
CA ILE A 108 7.27 1.55 8.85
C ILE A 108 6.76 2.80 9.58
N TYR A 109 7.61 3.49 10.33
CA TYR A 109 7.21 4.72 11.01
C TYR A 109 6.72 5.79 10.03
N LYS A 110 7.53 6.13 9.02
CA LYS A 110 7.24 7.23 8.10
C LYS A 110 6.11 6.95 7.12
N GLU A 111 6.03 5.73 6.59
CA GLU A 111 5.12 5.41 5.48
C GLU A 111 3.84 4.72 5.95
N MET A 112 3.83 4.13 7.15
CA MET A 112 2.68 3.36 7.65
C MET A 112 2.00 4.01 8.86
N ILE A 113 2.65 4.94 9.56
CA ILE A 113 2.15 5.54 10.81
C ILE A 113 2.05 7.06 10.69
N ASP A 114 3.19 7.77 10.65
CA ASP A 114 3.24 9.24 10.66
C ASP A 114 3.57 9.78 9.26
N ARG A 115 2.52 9.92 8.47
CA ARG A 115 2.57 10.43 7.09
C ARG A 115 2.23 11.92 6.98
N SER A 116 2.26 12.63 8.11
CA SER A 116 1.91 14.05 8.17
C SER A 116 2.89 14.92 7.37
N LYS A 117 4.12 14.42 7.16
CA LYS A 117 5.18 15.09 6.41
C LYS A 117 5.06 14.81 4.92
N VAL A 118 4.45 15.74 4.20
CA VAL A 118 4.43 15.72 2.73
C VAL A 118 5.59 16.52 2.11
N SER A 119 5.88 16.26 0.83
CA SER A 119 6.89 17.01 0.07
C SER A 119 6.59 18.53 0.09
N VAL A 120 7.64 19.35 0.08
CA VAL A 120 7.51 20.82 0.03
C VAL A 120 6.66 21.28 -1.15
N LEU A 121 6.70 20.56 -2.28
CA LEU A 121 5.91 20.83 -3.48
C LEU A 121 4.40 20.73 -3.25
N VAL A 122 3.96 19.93 -2.26
CA VAL A 122 2.53 19.74 -1.93
C VAL A 122 2.12 20.42 -0.63
N LYS A 123 3.05 20.90 0.21
CA LYS A 123 2.71 21.57 1.48
C LYS A 123 1.79 22.78 1.30
N SER A 124 1.85 23.46 0.16
CA SER A 124 1.00 24.61 -0.16
C SER A 124 -0.32 24.24 -0.84
N THR A 125 -0.55 22.97 -1.17
CA THR A 125 -1.78 22.54 -1.83
C THR A 125 -2.97 22.56 -0.88
N GLY A 126 -4.18 22.67 -1.44
CA GLY A 126 -5.39 22.79 -0.64
C GLY A 126 -5.67 21.58 0.26
N PHE A 127 -5.38 20.36 -0.21
CA PHE A 127 -5.80 19.15 0.51
C PHE A 127 -5.12 18.98 1.87
N THR A 128 -3.91 19.52 2.06
CA THR A 128 -3.18 19.43 3.34
C THR A 128 -3.81 20.30 4.44
N LYS A 129 -4.66 21.25 4.06
CA LYS A 129 -5.37 22.18 4.97
C LYS A 129 -6.89 22.04 4.84
N TRP A 130 -7.36 21.00 4.16
CA TRP A 130 -8.77 20.81 3.87
C TRP A 130 -9.52 20.32 5.12
N ASP A 131 -10.57 21.04 5.52
CA ASP A 131 -11.56 20.51 6.44
C ASP A 131 -12.51 19.57 5.69
N TYR A 132 -12.05 18.33 5.52
CA TYR A 132 -12.77 17.29 4.78
C TYR A 132 -13.91 16.67 5.58
N SER A 133 -14.12 17.05 6.84
CA SER A 133 -15.05 16.36 7.76
C SER A 133 -16.47 16.24 7.21
N LYS A 134 -16.95 17.27 6.50
CA LYS A 134 -18.28 17.30 5.87
C LYS A 134 -18.34 16.48 4.58
N ALA A 135 -17.29 16.53 3.77
CA ALA A 135 -17.26 15.85 2.47
C ALA A 135 -16.95 14.36 2.59
N MET A 136 -16.13 14.00 3.58
CA MET A 136 -15.61 12.66 3.79
C MET A 136 -15.82 12.23 5.24
N PRO A 137 -17.04 11.85 5.67
CA PRO A 137 -17.28 11.33 7.02
C PRO A 137 -16.53 10.01 7.26
N GLU A 138 -16.24 9.65 8.51
CA GLU A 138 -15.44 8.43 8.82
C GLU A 138 -16.06 7.15 8.23
N THR A 139 -17.38 7.06 8.20
CA THR A 139 -18.12 5.90 7.69
C THR A 139 -19.20 6.33 6.71
N ILE A 140 -19.32 5.61 5.59
CA ILE A 140 -20.40 5.74 4.62
C ILE A 140 -20.91 4.33 4.34
N HIS A 141 -22.14 4.03 4.78
CA HIS A 141 -22.70 2.68 4.70
C HIS A 141 -21.72 1.64 5.29
N ASN A 142 -21.24 0.71 4.47
CA ASN A 142 -20.37 -0.40 4.87
C ASN A 142 -18.88 -0.11 4.63
N TYR A 143 -18.56 1.12 4.22
CA TYR A 143 -17.20 1.56 3.97
C TYR A 143 -16.68 2.44 5.10
N LYS A 144 -15.44 2.17 5.50
CA LYS A 144 -14.70 2.99 6.46
C LYS A 144 -13.62 3.79 5.74
N ARG A 145 -13.43 5.05 6.11
CA ARG A 145 -12.30 5.86 5.67
C ARG A 145 -11.02 5.30 6.30
N VAL A 146 -10.10 4.81 5.47
CA VAL A 146 -8.83 4.19 5.92
C VAL A 146 -7.61 5.06 5.64
N ILE A 147 -7.73 5.99 4.69
CA ILE A 147 -6.74 7.04 4.42
C ILE A 147 -7.48 8.36 4.43
N GLU A 148 -6.88 9.37 5.05
CA GLU A 148 -7.45 10.71 5.18
C GLU A 148 -6.49 11.78 4.66
N PRO A 149 -7.00 12.94 4.20
CA PRO A 149 -6.17 13.98 3.58
C PRO A 149 -5.03 14.51 4.44
N SER A 150 -5.17 14.45 5.77
CA SER A 150 -4.13 14.82 6.74
C SER A 150 -2.97 13.84 6.83
N MET A 151 -3.17 12.59 6.39
CA MET A 151 -2.20 11.50 6.44
C MET A 151 -2.16 10.76 5.08
N PRO A 152 -1.80 11.45 3.99
CA PRO A 152 -1.81 10.89 2.64
C PRO A 152 -0.67 9.88 2.46
N ILE A 153 -0.77 9.04 1.44
CA ILE A 153 0.32 8.11 1.06
C ILE A 153 0.96 8.60 -0.23
N LEU A 154 2.30 8.71 -0.25
CA LEU A 154 3.03 8.97 -1.47
C LEU A 154 3.08 7.70 -2.32
N GLY A 155 2.45 7.75 -3.49
CA GLY A 155 2.56 6.73 -4.52
C GLY A 155 3.61 7.09 -5.58
N LEU A 156 3.51 6.41 -6.72
CA LEU A 156 4.43 6.61 -7.84
C LEU A 156 4.10 7.86 -8.66
N ASN A 157 5.10 8.35 -9.41
CA ASN A 157 4.95 9.44 -10.38
C ASN A 157 4.34 10.73 -9.78
N GLY A 158 4.69 11.04 -8.54
CA GLY A 158 4.24 12.24 -7.83
C GLY A 158 2.77 12.23 -7.43
N SER A 159 2.13 11.07 -7.42
CA SER A 159 0.73 10.92 -7.00
C SER A 159 0.67 10.65 -5.51
N TYR A 160 -0.14 11.40 -4.78
CA TYR A 160 -0.54 11.08 -3.42
C TYR A 160 -1.89 10.39 -3.44
N ILE A 161 -2.06 9.31 -2.67
CA ILE A 161 -3.38 8.83 -2.27
C ILE A 161 -3.80 9.70 -1.09
N VAL A 162 -4.72 10.63 -1.35
CA VAL A 162 -5.15 11.64 -0.37
C VAL A 162 -6.33 11.17 0.46
N ALA A 163 -7.10 10.20 -0.01
CA ALA A 163 -8.16 9.60 0.78
C ALA A 163 -8.51 8.21 0.23
N ALA A 164 -9.03 7.33 1.08
CA ALA A 164 -9.56 6.06 0.64
C ALA A 164 -10.67 5.56 1.57
N TYR A 165 -11.65 4.89 0.97
CA TYR A 165 -12.69 4.15 1.67
C TYR A 165 -12.57 2.67 1.34
N GLU A 166 -12.66 1.84 2.37
CA GLU A 166 -12.55 0.39 2.25
C GLU A 166 -13.79 -0.30 2.83
N CYS A 167 -14.33 -1.28 2.09
CA CYS A 167 -15.22 -2.30 2.61
C CYS A 167 -14.49 -3.64 2.65
N ARG A 168 -14.08 -4.04 3.86
CA ARG A 168 -13.33 -5.29 4.09
C ARG A 168 -14.12 -6.54 3.72
N GLN A 169 -15.44 -6.51 3.89
CA GLN A 169 -16.32 -7.66 3.61
C GLN A 169 -16.30 -8.06 2.13
N ASN A 170 -16.29 -7.07 1.24
CA ASN A 170 -16.36 -7.29 -0.21
C ASN A 170 -15.02 -7.07 -0.91
N ASN A 171 -13.92 -6.90 -0.16
CA ASN A 171 -12.60 -6.55 -0.69
C ASN A 171 -12.67 -5.46 -1.78
N SER A 172 -13.37 -4.37 -1.47
CA SER A 172 -13.64 -3.28 -2.40
C SER A 172 -13.43 -1.92 -1.75
N GLY A 173 -13.28 -0.90 -2.58
CA GLY A 173 -13.03 0.45 -2.09
C GLY A 173 -12.93 1.48 -3.19
N ILE A 174 -12.68 2.71 -2.78
CA ILE A 174 -12.34 3.81 -3.67
C ILE A 174 -11.12 4.54 -3.12
N LEU A 175 -10.22 4.89 -4.02
CA LEU A 175 -8.99 5.62 -3.79
C LEU A 175 -9.11 6.98 -4.47
N PHE A 176 -8.72 8.03 -3.76
CA PHE A 176 -8.63 9.37 -4.30
C PHE A 176 -7.19 9.83 -4.33
N PHE A 177 -6.82 10.41 -5.45
CA PHE A 177 -5.45 10.81 -5.72
C PHE A 177 -5.33 12.31 -5.94
N TYR A 178 -4.15 12.83 -5.67
CA TYR A 178 -3.69 14.13 -6.16
C TYR A 178 -2.31 13.96 -6.81
N ASN A 179 -2.18 14.31 -8.08
CA ASN A 179 -0.89 14.30 -8.77
C ASN A 179 -0.24 15.69 -8.73
N MET A 180 0.95 15.79 -8.14
CA MET A 180 1.64 17.08 -7.97
C MET A 180 2.14 17.68 -9.29
N TYR A 181 2.46 16.85 -10.29
CA TYR A 181 3.01 17.32 -11.56
C TYR A 181 1.92 17.80 -12.51
N ARG A 182 0.73 17.21 -12.43
CA ARG A 182 -0.44 17.59 -13.22
C ARG A 182 -1.36 18.58 -12.51
N ASN A 183 -1.16 18.78 -11.20
CA ASN A 183 -2.05 19.55 -10.33
C ASN A 183 -3.52 19.13 -10.50
N GLN A 184 -3.76 17.82 -10.38
CA GLN A 184 -5.06 17.21 -10.66
C GLN A 184 -5.44 16.17 -9.61
N TYR A 185 -6.69 16.22 -9.17
CA TYR A 185 -7.36 15.19 -8.39
C TYR A 185 -8.08 14.22 -9.30
N TYR A 186 -8.13 12.94 -8.93
CA TYR A 186 -8.87 11.89 -9.65
C TYR A 186 -9.21 10.72 -8.72
N GLY A 187 -10.08 9.82 -9.17
CA GLY A 187 -10.54 8.66 -8.40
C GLY A 187 -10.34 7.33 -9.11
N GLU A 188 -10.21 6.27 -8.33
CA GLU A 188 -10.16 4.89 -8.79
C GLU A 188 -10.98 4.00 -7.84
N MET A 189 -11.90 3.20 -8.38
CA MET A 189 -12.54 2.13 -7.62
C MET A 189 -11.73 0.84 -7.69
N ARG A 190 -11.85 0.04 -6.63
CA ARG A 190 -11.30 -1.29 -6.51
C ARG A 190 -12.42 -2.26 -6.17
N ALA A 191 -12.50 -3.34 -6.94
CA ALA A 191 -13.47 -4.41 -6.80
C ALA A 191 -12.72 -5.73 -6.98
N GLY A 192 -12.58 -6.54 -5.92
CA GLY A 192 -11.79 -7.77 -5.99
C GLY A 192 -10.31 -7.56 -6.39
N GLY A 193 -9.74 -6.39 -6.09
CA GLY A 193 -8.38 -6.00 -6.45
C GLY A 193 -8.22 -5.34 -7.84
N ILE A 194 -9.24 -5.39 -8.69
CA ILE A 194 -9.20 -4.82 -10.05
C ILE A 194 -9.40 -3.29 -10.00
N PRO A 195 -8.46 -2.48 -10.53
CA PRO A 195 -8.63 -1.04 -10.63
C PRO A 195 -9.61 -0.64 -11.74
N LYS A 196 -10.46 0.34 -11.44
CA LYS A 196 -11.30 1.04 -12.42
C LYS A 196 -11.17 2.55 -12.22
N ILE A 197 -10.63 3.25 -13.22
CA ILE A 197 -10.49 4.71 -13.20
C ILE A 197 -11.86 5.38 -13.31
N ILE A 198 -12.08 6.45 -12.54
CA ILE A 198 -13.35 7.18 -12.49
C ILE A 198 -13.13 8.67 -12.73
N HIS A 199 -13.48 9.10 -13.93
CA HIS A 199 -13.37 10.49 -14.36
C HIS A 199 -14.36 11.44 -13.67
N LYS A 200 -15.39 10.90 -13.01
CA LYS A 200 -16.42 11.71 -12.31
C LYS A 200 -15.82 12.60 -11.21
N TYR A 201 -14.66 12.20 -10.68
CA TYR A 201 -13.95 12.92 -9.62
C TYR A 201 -12.78 13.78 -10.13
N ASP A 202 -12.51 13.78 -11.44
CA ASP A 202 -11.39 14.52 -12.00
C ASP A 202 -11.56 16.01 -11.74
N ALA A 203 -10.61 16.68 -11.09
CA ALA A 203 -10.71 18.10 -10.76
C ALA A 203 -9.33 18.74 -10.70
N THR A 204 -9.23 20.03 -11.02
CA THR A 204 -7.96 20.79 -10.91
C THR A 204 -7.93 21.71 -9.69
N THR A 205 -9.04 21.81 -8.97
CA THR A 205 -9.15 22.59 -7.73
C THR A 205 -9.76 21.75 -6.62
N LEU A 206 -9.36 22.03 -5.38
CA LEU A 206 -9.91 21.35 -4.20
C LEU A 206 -11.43 21.59 -4.08
N LYS A 207 -11.90 22.81 -4.35
CA LYS A 207 -13.33 23.14 -4.26
C LYS A 207 -14.18 22.31 -5.21
N GLU A 208 -13.72 22.14 -6.45
CA GLU A 208 -14.40 21.31 -7.44
C GLU A 208 -14.36 19.83 -7.02
N PHE A 209 -13.21 19.35 -6.55
CA PHE A 209 -13.05 18.00 -6.04
C PHE A 209 -14.02 17.72 -4.89
N GLU A 210 -14.09 18.61 -3.90
CA GLU A 210 -15.00 18.53 -2.76
C GLU A 210 -16.47 18.47 -3.19
N GLN A 211 -16.89 19.34 -4.12
CA GLN A 211 -18.25 19.33 -4.66
C GLN A 211 -18.58 17.99 -5.35
N LYS A 212 -17.62 17.43 -6.10
CA LYS A 212 -17.77 16.11 -6.73
C LYS A 212 -17.85 15.00 -5.71
N ILE A 213 -17.07 15.04 -4.63
CA ILE A 213 -17.16 14.09 -3.51
C ILE A 213 -18.56 14.13 -2.87
N ILE A 214 -19.01 15.32 -2.44
CA ILE A 214 -20.30 15.50 -1.76
C ILE A 214 -21.46 15.02 -2.63
N LYS A 215 -21.43 15.33 -3.93
CA LYS A 215 -22.48 14.98 -4.87
C LYS A 215 -22.59 13.47 -5.10
N ASN A 216 -21.46 12.74 -5.09
CA ASN A 216 -21.39 11.43 -5.74
C ASN A 216 -20.99 10.27 -4.82
N LEU A 217 -20.12 10.51 -3.83
CA LEU A 217 -19.42 9.44 -3.09
C LEU A 217 -20.37 8.45 -2.43
N LYS A 218 -21.45 8.94 -1.81
CA LYS A 218 -22.39 8.10 -1.10
C LYS A 218 -23.10 7.09 -2.02
N GLU A 219 -23.59 7.56 -3.16
CA GLU A 219 -24.29 6.72 -4.14
C GLU A 219 -23.32 5.74 -4.82
N ASP A 220 -22.11 6.20 -5.17
CA ASP A 220 -21.08 5.38 -5.78
C ASP A 220 -20.63 4.22 -4.88
N LEU A 221 -20.42 4.48 -3.59
CA LEU A 221 -20.10 3.44 -2.61
C LEU A 221 -21.26 2.46 -2.42
N HIS A 222 -22.51 2.96 -2.42
CA HIS A 222 -23.67 2.07 -2.33
C HIS A 222 -23.76 1.13 -3.55
N ASN A 223 -23.56 1.66 -4.75
CA ASN A 223 -23.57 0.88 -5.99
C ASN A 223 -22.42 -0.13 -6.03
N LEU A 224 -21.21 0.27 -5.61
CA LEU A 224 -20.05 -0.63 -5.51
C LEU A 224 -20.29 -1.78 -4.51
N TYR A 225 -21.01 -1.50 -3.42
CA TYR A 225 -21.35 -2.54 -2.45
C TYR A 225 -22.30 -3.59 -3.04
N LEU A 226 -23.33 -3.13 -3.75
CA LEU A 226 -24.34 -4.00 -4.38
C LEU A 226 -23.76 -4.79 -5.56
N ASN A 227 -22.85 -4.17 -6.32
CA ASN A 227 -22.23 -4.75 -7.50
C ASN A 227 -20.70 -4.73 -7.36
N PRO A 228 -20.12 -5.58 -6.48
CA PRO A 228 -18.70 -5.57 -6.14
C PRO A 228 -17.83 -6.19 -7.22
N VAL A 229 -18.42 -6.78 -8.26
CA VAL A 229 -17.73 -7.25 -9.46
C VAL A 229 -18.07 -6.26 -10.56
N SER A 230 -17.06 -5.64 -11.17
CA SER A 230 -17.29 -4.90 -12.40
C SER A 230 -17.70 -5.92 -13.47
N GLU A 231 -18.95 -5.87 -13.93
CA GLU A 231 -19.31 -6.48 -15.20
C GLU A 231 -18.35 -5.92 -16.28
N GLU A 232 -17.74 -6.85 -17.03
CA GLU A 232 -16.81 -6.55 -18.12
C GLU A 232 -17.44 -5.69 -19.21
#